data_AF-I7L541-F1
#
_entry.id   AF-I7L541-F1
#
_cell.length_a   1.000
_cell.length_b   1.000
_cell.length_c   1.000
_cell.angle_alpha   90.00
_cell.angle_beta   90.00
_cell.angle_gamma   90.00
#
_symmetry.space_group_name_H-M   'P 1'
#
loop_
_entity.id
_entity.type
_entity.pdbx_description
1 polymer ?
#
loop_
_entity_poly.entity_id
_entity_poly.type
_entity_poly.pdbx_seq_one_letter_code
_entity_poly.pdbx_strand_id
1 'polypeptide(L)'
;ETRKIMEDDSILVNPTTVRVPVLYGHSEAIHLELKAPLSVEKAREILKKAPGVVLVDDPAKLKYPTPMTHAIGHDDVFVGRIRQDITHPNGLNMWVVAD
;
A
#
# COMPACT_ATOMS: atom_id res chain seq x y z
N GLU A 1 12.11 4.40 11.53
CA GLU A 1 11.85 5.63 10.75
C GLU A 1 10.37 6.04 10.79
N THR A 2 9.42 5.15 10.49
CA THR A 2 7.97 5.44 10.51
C THR A 2 7.50 6.23 11.74
N ARG A 3 7.81 5.78 12.97
CA ARG A 3 7.45 6.49 14.22
C ARG A 3 7.96 7.93 14.26
N LYS A 4 9.20 8.14 13.79
CA LYS A 4 9.84 9.46 13.75
C LYS A 4 9.18 10.37 12.71
N ILE A 5 8.92 9.86 11.51
CA ILE A 5 8.29 10.63 10.41
C ILE A 5 6.83 10.99 10.76
N MET A 6 6.11 10.06 11.38
CA MET A 6 4.71 10.24 11.79
C MET A 6 4.56 10.94 13.14
N GLU A 7 5.67 11.21 13.84
CA GLU A 7 5.70 11.77 15.19
C GLU A 7 4.77 11.02 16.18
N ASP A 8 4.68 9.69 16.05
CA ASP A 8 3.79 8.84 16.85
C ASP A 8 4.50 7.53 17.23
N ASP A 9 4.93 7.45 18.50
CA ASP A 9 5.61 6.28 19.06
C ASP A 9 4.68 5.09 19.30
N SER A 10 3.36 5.30 19.26
CA SER A 10 2.37 4.23 19.45
C SER A 10 2.23 3.32 18.22
N ILE A 11 2.68 3.77 17.04
CA ILE A 11 2.63 2.98 15.81
C ILE A 11 3.57 1.79 15.93
N LEU A 12 3.03 0.57 15.87
CA LEU A 12 3.81 -0.66 15.84
C LEU A 12 4.11 -1.05 14.39
N VAL A 13 5.35 -1.45 14.10
CA VAL A 13 5.80 -1.86 12.77
C VAL A 13 6.60 -3.15 12.90
N ASN A 14 6.24 -4.17 12.12
CA ASN A 14 6.91 -5.47 12.11
C ASN A 14 7.23 -5.88 10.66
N PRO A 15 8.36 -5.42 10.08
CA PRO A 15 8.68 -5.68 8.69
C PRO A 15 9.42 -7.00 8.50
N THR A 16 9.09 -7.72 7.42
CA THR A 16 9.96 -8.75 6.85
C THR A 16 10.45 -8.26 5.49
N THR A 17 11.75 -8.06 5.33
CA THR A 17 12.34 -7.55 4.09
C THR A 17 12.99 -8.69 3.32
N VAL A 18 12.56 -8.90 2.07
CA VAL A 18 13.07 -9.97 1.19
C VAL A 18 13.59 -9.38 -0.10
N ARG A 19 14.76 -9.83 -0.55
CA ARG A 19 15.28 -9.50 -1.88
C ARG A 19 14.75 -10.52 -2.90
N VAL A 20 14.18 -10.01 -3.99
CA VAL A 20 13.68 -10.80 -5.12
C VAL A 20 14.38 -10.35 -6.41
N PRO A 21 14.46 -11.19 -7.46
CA PRO A 21 15.17 -10.86 -8.70
C PRO A 21 14.35 -9.91 -9.60
N VAL A 22 14.08 -8.70 -9.11
CA VAL A 22 13.48 -7.59 -9.84
C VAL A 22 14.54 -6.51 -10.03
N LEU A 23 14.63 -5.94 -11.23
CA LEU A 23 15.69 -4.98 -11.60
C LEU A 23 15.58 -3.63 -10.87
N TYR A 24 14.37 -3.07 -10.78
CA TYR A 24 14.09 -1.75 -10.23
C TYR A 24 12.75 -1.74 -9.49
N GLY A 25 12.59 -0.79 -8.56
CA GLY A 25 11.42 -0.64 -7.72
C GLY A 25 11.31 -1.64 -6.58
N HIS A 26 10.62 -1.21 -5.54
CA HIS A 26 10.26 -2.01 -4.38
C HIS A 26 8.77 -2.32 -4.39
N SER A 27 8.39 -3.39 -3.71
CA SER A 27 6.99 -3.75 -3.56
C SER A 27 6.71 -4.27 -2.18
N GLU A 28 5.61 -3.81 -1.61
CA GLU A 28 5.27 -4.04 -0.22
C GLU A 28 3.85 -4.59 -0.12
N ALA A 29 3.73 -5.78 0.46
CA ALA A 29 2.46 -6.29 0.96
C ALA A 29 2.26 -5.74 2.37
N ILE A 30 1.30 -4.82 2.51
CA ILE A 30 1.10 -4.08 3.76
C ILE A 30 -0.21 -4.53 4.40
N HIS A 31 -0.10 -4.86 5.68
CA HIS A 31 -1.21 -5.14 6.58
C HIS A 31 -1.30 -4.00 7.60
N LEU A 32 -2.45 -3.35 7.69
CA LEU A 32 -2.70 -2.23 8.59
C LEU A 32 -3.76 -2.62 9.62
N GLU A 33 -3.54 -2.26 10.88
CA GLU A 33 -4.58 -2.23 11.91
C GLU A 33 -4.91 -0.77 12.23
N LEU A 34 -6.16 -0.36 11.97
CA LEU A 34 -6.60 1.02 12.12
C LEU A 34 -7.28 1.26 13.48
N LYS A 35 -7.35 2.53 13.90
CA LYS A 35 -8.04 2.94 15.13
C LYS A 35 -9.55 2.66 15.09
N ALA A 36 -10.14 2.63 13.90
CA ALA A 36 -11.54 2.32 13.65
C ALA A 36 -11.69 1.60 12.29
N PRO A 37 -12.80 0.88 12.05
CA PRO A 37 -13.06 0.25 10.76
C PRO A 37 -13.07 1.30 9.63
N LEU A 38 -12.47 0.95 8.49
CA LEU A 38 -12.45 1.78 7.29
C LEU A 38 -12.92 0.95 6.09
N SER A 39 -13.96 1.38 5.38
CA SER A 39 -14.41 0.65 4.19
C SER A 39 -13.37 0.71 3.06
N VAL A 40 -13.36 -0.30 2.19
CA VAL A 40 -12.43 -0.38 1.05
C VAL A 40 -12.66 0.79 0.10
N GLU A 41 -13.93 1.14 -0.12
CA GLU A 41 -14.35 2.28 -0.93
C GLU A 41 -13.80 3.58 -0.36
N LYS A 42 -13.88 3.75 0.97
CA LYS A 42 -13.36 4.96 1.63
C LYS A 42 -11.84 5.02 1.58
N ALA A 43 -11.15 3.91 1.76
CA ALA A 43 -9.70 3.83 1.61
C ALA A 43 -9.28 4.25 0.19
N ARG A 44 -9.96 3.76 -0.84
CA ARG A 44 -9.73 4.17 -2.24
C ARG A 44 -9.96 5.67 -2.45
N GLU A 45 -11.02 6.25 -1.90
CA GLU A 45 -11.27 7.69 -1.99
C GLU A 45 -10.17 8.53 -1.35
N ILE A 46 -9.67 8.12 -0.18
CA ILE A 46 -8.60 8.83 0.54
C ILE A 46 -7.31 8.75 -0.28
N LEU A 47 -6.92 7.54 -0.71
CA LEU A 47 -5.68 7.32 -1.45
C LEU A 47 -5.67 8.02 -2.81
N LYS A 48 -6.80 8.07 -3.52
CA LYS A 48 -6.93 8.84 -4.78
C LYS A 48 -6.70 10.34 -4.61
N LYS A 49 -6.87 10.88 -3.40
CA LYS A 49 -6.69 12.30 -3.10
C LYS A 49 -5.30 12.59 -2.51
N ALA A 50 -4.54 11.56 -2.14
CA ALA A 50 -3.23 11.73 -1.57
C ALA A 50 -2.24 12.18 -2.67
N PRO A 51 -1.50 13.29 -2.46
CA PRO A 51 -0.49 13.74 -3.43
C PRO A 51 0.56 12.66 -3.70
N GLY A 52 0.91 12.46 -4.97
CA GLY A 52 1.90 11.45 -5.40
C GLY A 52 1.42 10.00 -5.31
N VAL A 53 0.13 9.74 -5.02
CA VAL A 53 -0.43 8.39 -4.97
C VAL A 53 -1.31 8.13 -6.19
N VAL A 54 -1.02 7.05 -6.91
CA VAL A 54 -1.80 6.59 -8.06
C VAL A 54 -2.46 5.25 -7.73
N LEU A 55 -3.79 5.21 -7.81
CA LEU A 55 -4.55 3.98 -7.56
C LEU A 55 -4.63 3.11 -8.83
N VAL A 56 -4.08 1.90 -8.76
CA VAL A 56 -4.22 0.85 -9.77
C VAL A 56 -4.94 -0.33 -9.11
N ASP A 57 -6.27 -0.29 -9.06
CA ASP A 57 -7.04 -1.27 -8.28
C ASP A 57 -8.31 -1.72 -9.02
N ASP A 58 -8.14 -2.59 -10.02
CA ASP A 58 -9.23 -3.33 -10.67
C ASP A 58 -8.79 -4.80 -10.86
N PRO A 59 -8.79 -5.61 -9.78
CA PRO A 59 -8.31 -6.99 -9.81
C PRO A 59 -9.11 -7.89 -10.76
N ALA A 60 -10.40 -7.59 -10.99
CA ALA A 60 -11.24 -8.32 -11.94
C ALA A 60 -10.75 -8.18 -13.39
N LYS A 61 -10.04 -7.10 -13.71
CA LYS A 61 -9.38 -6.88 -15.01
C LYS A 61 -7.86 -7.05 -14.94
N LEU A 62 -7.35 -7.73 -13.91
CA LEU A 62 -5.92 -7.95 -13.67
C LEU A 62 -5.11 -6.63 -13.58
N LYS A 63 -5.72 -5.54 -13.13
CA LYS A 63 -5.04 -4.26 -12.93
C LYS A 63 -4.65 -4.09 -11.47
N TYR A 64 -3.36 -4.21 -11.22
CA TYR A 64 -2.71 -3.95 -9.94
C TYR A 64 -1.28 -3.44 -10.16
N PRO A 65 -0.69 -2.73 -9.18
CA PRO A 65 0.67 -2.20 -9.32
C PRO A 65 1.69 -3.31 -9.54
N THR A 66 2.64 -3.06 -10.43
CA THR A 66 3.82 -3.91 -10.63
C THR A 66 5.03 -3.00 -10.86
N PRO A 67 6.24 -3.36 -10.38
CA PRO A 67 7.42 -2.54 -10.57
C PRO A 67 7.67 -2.19 -12.04
N MET A 68 7.66 -3.22 -12.90
CA MET A 68 8.02 -3.10 -14.31
C MET A 68 7.07 -2.19 -15.10
N THR A 69 5.76 -2.24 -14.84
CA THR A 69 4.77 -1.53 -15.66
C THR A 69 4.37 -0.17 -15.14
N HIS A 70 4.68 0.16 -13.88
CA HIS A 70 4.19 1.38 -13.25
C HIS A 70 5.29 2.21 -12.58
N ALA A 71 6.20 1.60 -11.83
CA ALA A 71 7.13 2.37 -10.99
C ALA A 71 8.35 2.89 -11.76
N ILE A 72 8.91 2.10 -12.68
CA ILE A 72 10.16 2.46 -13.35
C ILE A 72 10.06 3.84 -14.02
N GLY A 73 10.89 4.78 -13.57
CA GLY A 73 10.96 6.13 -14.13
C GLY A 73 9.80 7.05 -13.77
N HIS A 74 9.03 6.71 -12.74
CA HIS A 74 7.95 7.52 -12.18
C HIS A 74 8.19 7.82 -10.70
N ASP A 75 7.97 9.07 -10.30
CA ASP A 75 8.07 9.50 -8.89
C ASP A 75 6.81 9.13 -8.07
N ASP A 76 5.75 8.65 -8.72
CA ASP A 76 4.49 8.29 -8.09
C ASP A 76 4.57 6.97 -7.30
N VAL A 77 3.77 6.88 -6.24
CA VAL A 77 3.55 5.66 -5.47
C VAL A 77 2.27 4.99 -5.94
N PHE A 78 2.38 3.75 -6.42
CA PHE A 78 1.26 3.00 -6.96
C PHE A 78 0.66 2.06 -5.92
N VAL A 79 -0.65 2.18 -5.69
CA VAL A 79 -1.35 1.40 -4.66
C VAL A 79 -2.50 0.60 -5.28
N GLY A 80 -2.67 -0.64 -4.83
CA GLY A 80 -3.79 -1.48 -5.26
C GLY A 80 -4.02 -2.68 -4.36
N ARG A 81 -4.84 -3.62 -4.82
CA ARG A 81 -5.23 -4.84 -4.08
C ARG A 81 -5.81 -4.54 -2.70
N ILE A 82 -6.50 -3.40 -2.59
CA ILE A 82 -7.08 -2.92 -1.34
C ILE A 82 -8.27 -3.80 -0.98
N ARG A 83 -8.25 -4.34 0.23
CA ARG A 83 -9.32 -5.21 0.74
C ARG A 83 -9.33 -5.20 2.26
N GLN A 84 -10.47 -5.54 2.84
CA GLN A 84 -10.56 -5.80 4.28
C GLN A 84 -9.66 -6.96 4.68
N ASP A 85 -9.12 -6.88 5.88
CA ASP A 85 -8.55 -8.04 6.53
C ASP A 85 -9.66 -8.97 7.04
N ILE A 86 -9.43 -10.28 6.95
CA ILE A 86 -10.42 -11.29 7.36
C ILE A 86 -10.23 -11.73 8.82
N THR A 87 -9.16 -11.29 9.47
CA THR A 87 -8.74 -11.68 10.82
C THR A 87 -8.90 -10.56 11.85
N HIS A 88 -8.90 -9.28 11.42
CA HIS A 88 -9.03 -8.12 12.30
C HIS A 88 -10.14 -7.16 11.83
N PRO A 89 -11.09 -6.74 12.70
CA PRO A 89 -12.23 -5.91 12.32
C PRO A 89 -11.86 -4.49 11.82
N ASN A 90 -10.70 -3.99 12.24
CA ASN A 90 -10.15 -2.72 11.76
C ASN A 90 -8.97 -2.93 10.79
N GLY A 91 -8.82 -4.14 10.26
CA GLY A 91 -7.69 -4.51 9.43
C GLY A 91 -7.91 -4.16 7.96
N LEU A 92 -6.87 -3.63 7.31
CA LEU A 92 -6.87 -3.33 5.88
C LEU A 92 -5.59 -3.84 5.23
N ASN A 93 -5.73 -4.47 4.07
CA ASN A 93 -4.61 -5.00 3.31
C ASN A 93 -4.44 -4.23 2.00
N MET A 94 -3.20 -3.95 1.61
CA MET A 94 -2.88 -3.30 0.33
C MET A 94 -1.53 -3.77 -0.23
N TRP A 95 -1.34 -3.46 -1.52
CA TRP A 95 -0.11 -3.68 -2.25
C TRP A 95 0.40 -2.33 -2.75
N VAL A 96 1.65 -2.02 -2.43
CA VAL A 96 2.31 -0.74 -2.75
C VAL A 96 3.54 -1.01 -3.59
N VAL A 97 3.76 -0.19 -4.62
CA VAL A 97 4.93 -0.26 -5.50
C VAL A 97 5.42 1.16 -5.80
N ALA A 98 6.72 1.38 -5.70
CA ALA A 98 7.40 2.62 -6.07
C ALA A 98 8.83 2.30 -6.55
N ASP A 99 9.48 3.21 -7.26
CA ASP A 99 10.89 3.07 -7.69
C ASP A 99 11.85 3.25 -6.50
#